data_AF-A0A3C0BP39-F1
#
_entry.id   AF-A0A3C0BP39-F1
#
_cell.length_a   1.000
_cell.length_b   1.000
_cell.length_c   1.000
_cell.angle_alpha   90.00
_cell.angle_beta   90.00
_cell.angle_gamma   90.00
#
_symmetry.space_group_name_H-M   'P 1'
#
loop_
_entity.id
_entity.type
_entity.pdbx_description
1 polymer ?
#
loop_
_entity_poly.entity_id
_entity_poly.type
_entity_poly.pdbx_seq_one_letter_code
_entity_poly.pdbx_strand_id
1 'polypeptide(L)'
;MQQPLAGTKLLEMLRENAAGMNAAEKNTGPVARMKPVLKFLVFLSLFTASLAVRPLYACAALLCASLVYAAFAKYPAKRLLGSLGRVIPLLLFFCIFQMIFYPAVPGERVFVPYKYFTVTPSKLMLCLTTLIHTEAALTCIVSFTYTTPEYDIVDGLSVLLKPLALLRVPVRYTIVIVEIIFRFIPLLLDEAASIIKTQLIRGGLGKAKGAGGRIKAMLPLFVPLIIQTIKRSEALADALTERCFS
;
A
#
# COMPACT_ATOMS: atom_id res chain seq x y z
N MET A 1 -12.36 32.89 -14.44
CA MET A 1 -11.66 31.80 -13.74
C MET A 1 -11.47 30.63 -14.71
N GLN A 2 -10.29 30.52 -15.34
CA GLN A 2 -9.99 29.42 -16.26
C GLN A 2 -9.93 28.11 -15.46
N GLN A 3 -10.70 27.09 -15.89
CA GLN A 3 -10.59 25.73 -15.34
C GLN A 3 -9.12 25.30 -15.36
N PRO A 4 -8.56 24.75 -14.27
CA PRO A 4 -7.22 24.19 -14.31
C PRO A 4 -7.19 23.11 -15.40
N LEU A 5 -6.35 23.31 -16.42
CA LEU A 5 -6.14 22.32 -17.48
C LEU A 5 -5.85 20.97 -16.81
N ALA A 6 -6.40 19.88 -17.33
CA ALA A 6 -6.20 18.54 -16.78
C ALA A 6 -4.70 18.20 -16.52
N GLY A 7 -3.78 18.83 -17.25
CA GLY A 7 -2.35 18.68 -17.01
C GLY A 7 -1.78 19.40 -15.78
N THR A 8 -2.38 20.48 -15.27
CA THR A 8 -1.91 21.10 -14.01
C THR A 8 -2.24 20.21 -12.81
N LYS A 9 -3.44 19.60 -12.80
CA LYS A 9 -3.80 18.57 -11.81
C LYS A 9 -2.87 17.37 -11.85
N LEU A 10 -2.47 16.93 -13.05
CA LEU A 10 -1.56 15.80 -13.21
C LEU A 10 -0.15 16.12 -12.72
N LEU A 11 0.34 17.35 -12.94
CA LEU A 11 1.60 17.81 -12.36
C LEU A 11 1.55 17.91 -10.83
N GLU A 12 0.43 18.38 -10.28
CA GLU A 12 0.22 18.48 -8.84
C GLU A 12 0.21 17.09 -8.19
N MET A 13 -0.51 16.11 -8.77
CA MET A 13 -0.49 14.72 -8.30
C MET A 13 0.90 14.08 -8.37
N LEU A 14 1.66 14.30 -9.45
CA LEU A 14 3.02 13.76 -9.55
C LEU A 14 3.96 14.42 -8.54
N ARG A 15 3.82 15.72 -8.31
CA ARG A 15 4.61 16.45 -7.31
C ARG A 15 4.24 16.01 -5.90
N GLU A 16 2.97 15.81 -5.59
CA GLU A 16 2.51 15.30 -4.30
C GLU A 16 3.00 13.86 -4.05
N ASN A 17 2.96 12.99 -5.08
CA ASN A 17 3.47 11.63 -4.96
C ASN A 17 5.00 11.59 -4.83
N ALA A 18 5.74 12.32 -5.67
CA ALA A 18 7.20 12.41 -5.58
C ALA A 18 7.65 13.09 -4.27
N ALA A 19 6.90 14.09 -3.80
CA ALA A 19 7.11 14.66 -2.47
C ALA A 19 6.75 13.65 -1.38
N GLY A 20 5.72 12.83 -1.51
CA GLY A 20 5.38 11.77 -0.55
C GLY A 20 6.48 10.72 -0.43
N MET A 21 7.10 10.35 -1.55
CA MET A 21 8.24 9.43 -1.59
C MET A 21 9.49 10.02 -0.91
N ASN A 22 9.75 11.32 -1.12
CA ASN A 22 10.92 12.02 -0.55
C ASN A 22 10.68 12.57 0.88
N ALA A 23 9.44 12.89 1.25
CA ALA A 23 9.05 13.52 2.51
C ALA A 23 8.59 12.51 3.56
N ALA A 24 9.00 11.25 3.45
CA ALA A 24 9.01 10.33 4.57
C ALA A 24 10.08 10.73 5.63
N GLU A 25 10.24 12.03 5.87
CA GLU A 25 11.09 12.62 6.88
C GLU A 25 10.26 13.00 8.12
N LYS A 26 10.79 12.57 9.27
CA LYS A 26 10.46 12.99 10.64
C LYS A 26 9.17 12.45 11.28
N ASN A 27 9.04 11.12 11.32
CA ASN A 27 8.37 10.49 12.46
C ASN A 27 9.37 10.20 13.59
N THR A 28 9.29 10.98 14.67
CA THR A 28 10.08 10.81 15.91
C THR A 28 9.48 9.76 16.86
N GLY A 29 8.88 8.71 16.29
CA GLY A 29 8.39 7.56 17.04
C GLY A 29 9.54 6.59 17.37
N PRO A 30 9.56 5.94 18.54
CA PRO A 30 10.54 4.89 18.85
C PRO A 30 10.50 3.74 17.84
N VAL A 31 9.31 3.40 17.31
CA VAL A 31 9.14 2.37 16.27
C VAL A 31 9.78 2.77 14.95
N ALA A 32 9.78 4.07 14.60
CA ALA A 32 10.40 4.55 13.37
C ALA A 32 11.93 4.36 13.37
N ARG A 33 12.57 4.32 14.55
CA ARG A 33 14.02 4.08 14.71
C ARG A 33 14.43 2.60 14.72
N MET A 34 13.48 1.67 14.76
CA MET A 34 13.79 0.24 14.75
C MET A 34 14.35 -0.20 13.39
N LYS A 35 15.21 -1.22 13.37
CA LYS A 35 15.75 -1.80 12.13
C LYS A 35 14.60 -2.17 11.18
N PRO A 36 14.69 -1.87 9.87
CA PRO A 36 13.61 -2.14 8.91
C PRO A 36 13.11 -3.59 8.92
N VAL A 37 14.04 -4.53 9.05
CA VAL A 37 13.78 -5.98 9.15
C VAL A 37 12.87 -6.32 10.33
N LEU A 38 13.12 -5.70 11.49
CA LEU A 38 12.34 -5.98 12.70
C LEU A 38 10.93 -5.38 12.58
N LYS A 39 10.78 -4.19 11.98
CA LYS A 39 9.47 -3.62 11.65
C LYS A 39 8.69 -4.57 10.74
N PHE A 40 9.34 -5.10 9.69
CA PHE A 40 8.73 -6.05 8.76
C PHE A 40 8.28 -7.35 9.44
N LEU A 41 9.11 -7.91 10.30
CA LEU A 41 8.80 -9.15 11.01
C LEU A 41 7.66 -8.94 12.02
N VAL A 42 7.69 -7.85 12.78
CA VAL A 42 6.60 -7.48 13.71
C VAL A 42 5.30 -7.23 12.94
N PHE A 43 5.36 -6.48 11.84
CA PHE A 43 4.20 -6.26 10.97
C PHE A 43 3.64 -7.58 10.43
N LEU A 44 4.48 -8.42 9.82
CA LEU A 44 4.06 -9.67 9.21
C LEU A 44 3.47 -10.64 10.24
N SER A 45 4.13 -10.79 11.40
CA SER A 45 3.64 -11.64 12.48
C SER A 45 2.31 -11.15 13.05
N LEU A 46 2.17 -9.85 13.34
CA LEU A 46 0.91 -9.27 13.81
C LEU A 46 -0.20 -9.36 12.76
N PHE A 47 0.12 -9.10 11.50
CA PHE A 47 -0.83 -9.17 10.39
C PHE A 47 -1.33 -10.60 10.17
N THR A 48 -0.43 -11.57 10.06
CA THR A 48 -0.81 -12.98 9.90
C THR A 48 -1.55 -13.52 11.13
N ALA A 49 -1.13 -13.17 12.34
CA ALA A 49 -1.85 -13.55 13.56
C ALA A 49 -3.27 -12.95 13.58
N SER A 50 -3.42 -11.68 13.17
CA SER A 50 -4.73 -11.02 13.08
C SER A 50 -5.69 -11.70 12.10
N LEU A 51 -5.17 -12.35 11.06
CA LEU A 51 -5.99 -13.07 10.07
C LEU A 51 -6.26 -14.54 10.44
N ALA A 52 -5.31 -15.21 11.08
CA ALA A 52 -5.39 -16.64 11.37
C ALA A 52 -6.27 -16.95 12.59
N VAL A 53 -6.32 -16.04 13.56
CA VAL A 53 -6.99 -16.24 14.84
C VAL A 53 -8.50 -16.01 14.70
N ARG A 54 -9.28 -16.98 15.19
CA ARG A 54 -10.75 -16.99 15.13
C ARG A 54 -11.48 -16.74 16.47
N PRO A 55 -10.96 -17.10 17.67
CA PRO A 55 -11.71 -16.83 18.89
C PRO A 55 -11.75 -15.34 19.22
N LEU A 56 -12.93 -14.84 19.59
CA LEU A 56 -13.22 -13.42 19.82
C LEU A 56 -12.22 -12.76 20.78
N TYR A 57 -11.90 -13.43 21.89
CA TYR A 57 -10.97 -12.91 22.91
C TYR A 57 -9.57 -12.66 22.33
N ALA A 58 -9.11 -13.53 21.44
CA ALA A 58 -7.79 -13.41 20.84
C ALA A 58 -7.78 -12.36 19.71
N CYS A 59 -8.88 -12.19 18.97
CA CYS A 59 -9.05 -11.06 18.05
C CYS A 59 -9.02 -9.72 18.80
N ALA A 60 -9.69 -9.63 19.96
CA ALA A 60 -9.67 -8.44 20.79
C ALA A 60 -8.27 -8.16 21.37
N ALA A 61 -7.53 -9.18 21.78
CA ALA A 61 -6.15 -9.04 22.23
C ALA A 61 -5.23 -8.54 21.10
N LEU A 62 -5.40 -9.04 19.88
CA LEU A 62 -4.63 -8.62 18.70
C LEU A 62 -4.97 -7.20 18.25
N LEU A 63 -6.23 -6.78 18.38
CA LEU A 63 -6.64 -5.39 18.20
C LEU A 63 -5.95 -4.48 19.23
N CYS A 64 -5.90 -4.88 20.50
CA CYS A 64 -5.18 -4.12 21.51
C CYS A 64 -3.68 -4.02 21.18
N ALA A 65 -3.06 -5.13 20.75
CA ALA A 65 -1.66 -5.14 20.35
C ALA A 65 -1.40 -4.22 19.14
N SER A 66 -2.28 -4.21 18.13
CA SER A 66 -2.13 -3.33 16.96
C SER A 66 -2.36 -1.85 17.30
N LEU A 67 -3.27 -1.54 18.23
CA LEU A 67 -3.45 -0.18 18.75
C LEU A 67 -2.24 0.30 19.56
N VAL A 68 -1.65 -0.58 20.37
CA VAL A 68 -0.39 -0.29 21.09
C VAL A 68 0.74 -0.03 20.09
N TYR A 69 0.86 -0.87 19.06
CA TYR A 69 1.82 -0.64 17.97
C TYR A 69 1.60 0.72 17.28
N ALA A 70 0.36 1.08 16.97
CA ALA A 70 0.00 2.38 16.39
C ALA A 70 0.34 3.56 17.33
N ALA A 71 0.17 3.39 18.64
CA ALA A 71 0.54 4.38 19.65
C ALA A 71 2.06 4.58 19.71
N PHE A 72 2.84 3.49 19.71
CA PHE A 72 4.30 3.56 19.64
C PHE A 72 4.82 4.14 18.30
N ALA A 73 4.08 3.93 17.22
CA ALA A 73 4.30 4.57 15.92
C ALA A 73 3.97 6.08 15.92
N LYS A 74 3.35 6.61 17.01
CA LYS A 74 2.81 7.97 17.10
C LYS A 74 1.86 8.30 15.94
N TYR A 75 1.11 7.31 15.48
CA TYR A 75 0.15 7.52 14.41
C TYR A 75 -0.98 8.43 14.90
N PRO A 76 -1.30 9.53 14.20
CA PRO A 76 -2.31 10.48 14.67
C PRO A 76 -3.68 9.80 14.75
N ALA A 77 -4.24 9.71 15.96
CA ALA A 77 -5.51 9.02 16.24
C ALA A 77 -6.67 9.50 15.37
N LYS A 78 -6.69 10.79 14.98
CA LYS A 78 -7.69 11.35 14.06
C LYS A 78 -7.61 10.72 12.66
N ARG A 79 -6.41 10.43 12.15
CA ARG A 79 -6.25 9.72 10.87
C ARG A 79 -6.62 8.25 11.00
N LEU A 80 -6.36 7.63 12.16
CA LEU A 80 -6.77 6.24 12.43
C LEU A 80 -8.28 6.11 12.37
N LEU A 81 -9.00 6.93 13.13
CA LEU A 81 -10.46 6.95 13.13
C LEU A 81 -11.03 7.29 11.74
N GLY A 82 -10.36 8.16 10.98
CA GLY A 82 -10.75 8.47 9.59
C GLY A 82 -10.57 7.29 8.63
N SER A 83 -9.47 6.54 8.75
CA SER A 83 -9.24 5.30 7.97
C SER A 83 -10.27 4.24 8.34
N LEU A 84 -10.54 4.09 9.63
CA LEU A 84 -11.55 3.19 10.18
C LEU A 84 -12.94 3.50 9.63
N GLY A 85 -13.36 4.75 9.77
CA GLY A 85 -14.67 5.22 9.31
C GLY A 85 -14.90 5.03 7.81
N ARG A 86 -13.83 5.03 7.00
CA ARG A 86 -13.93 4.82 5.55
C ARG A 86 -14.21 3.35 5.17
N VAL A 87 -13.82 2.39 6.01
CA VAL A 87 -14.00 0.96 5.76
C VAL A 87 -15.30 0.42 6.37
N ILE A 88 -15.87 1.10 7.37
CA ILE A 88 -17.15 0.73 8.02
C ILE A 88 -18.29 0.45 7.02
N PRO A 89 -18.55 1.26 5.97
CA PRO A 89 -19.63 0.96 5.03
C PRO A 89 -19.44 -0.37 4.28
N LEU A 90 -18.20 -0.70 3.92
CA LEU A 90 -17.85 -1.97 3.30
C LEU A 90 -18.00 -3.15 4.27
N LEU A 91 -17.57 -2.96 5.52
CA LEU A 91 -17.70 -3.96 6.58
C LEU A 91 -19.16 -4.26 6.93
N LEU A 92 -20.00 -3.23 7.00
CA LEU A 92 -21.43 -3.37 7.25
C LEU A 92 -22.11 -4.12 6.11
N PHE A 93 -21.71 -3.84 4.86
CA PHE A 93 -22.13 -4.63 3.71
C PHE A 93 -21.75 -6.11 3.85
N PHE A 94 -20.51 -6.41 4.23
CA PHE A 94 -20.09 -7.80 4.47
C PHE A 94 -20.86 -8.47 5.63
N CYS A 95 -21.14 -7.76 6.73
CA CYS A 95 -21.94 -8.31 7.83
C CYS A 95 -23.38 -8.62 7.41
N ILE A 96 -24.02 -7.79 6.57
CA ILE A 96 -25.34 -8.08 6.02
C ILE A 96 -25.31 -9.36 5.18
N PHE A 97 -24.33 -9.49 4.29
CA PHE A 97 -24.15 -10.71 3.49
C PHE A 97 -23.92 -11.93 4.36
N GLN A 98 -23.09 -11.79 5.41
CA GLN A 98 -22.83 -12.87 6.34
C GLN A 98 -24.09 -13.30 7.11
N MET A 99 -24.98 -12.37 7.47
CA MET A 99 -26.26 -12.69 8.08
C MET A 99 -27.21 -13.45 7.15
N ILE A 100 -27.21 -13.11 5.85
CA ILE A 100 -28.08 -13.73 4.83
C ILE A 100 -27.58 -15.12 4.42
N PHE A 101 -26.28 -15.26 4.11
CA PHE A 101 -25.74 -16.48 3.49
C PHE A 101 -25.22 -17.53 4.48
N TYR A 102 -24.91 -17.17 5.73
CA TYR A 102 -24.40 -18.13 6.70
C TYR A 102 -25.52 -19.00 7.27
N PRO A 103 -25.42 -20.35 7.23
CA PRO A 103 -26.45 -21.22 7.76
C PRO A 103 -26.56 -21.07 9.28
N ALA A 104 -27.79 -21.09 9.80
CA ALA A 104 -28.00 -21.10 11.25
C ALA A 104 -27.60 -22.47 11.81
N VAL A 105 -26.92 -22.48 12.96
CA VAL A 105 -26.55 -23.71 13.67
C VAL A 105 -27.84 -24.38 14.20
N PRO A 106 -28.02 -25.70 14.07
CA PRO A 106 -29.21 -26.38 14.59
C PRO A 106 -29.30 -26.27 16.11
N GLY A 107 -30.42 -25.79 16.64
CA GLY A 107 -30.70 -25.74 18.09
C GLY A 107 -30.53 -24.37 18.78
N GLU A 108 -30.20 -23.32 18.05
CA GLU A 108 -29.94 -21.99 18.62
C GLU A 108 -31.19 -21.09 18.63
N ARG A 109 -31.33 -20.22 19.65
CA ARG A 109 -32.45 -19.28 19.74
C ARG A 109 -32.42 -18.29 18.58
N VAL A 110 -33.41 -18.35 17.71
CA VAL A 110 -33.61 -17.41 16.61
C VAL A 110 -34.32 -16.18 17.17
N PHE A 111 -33.64 -15.03 17.19
CA PHE A 111 -34.21 -13.79 17.74
C PHE A 111 -35.26 -13.16 16.81
N VAL A 112 -35.11 -13.33 15.50
CA VAL A 112 -36.07 -12.86 14.49
C VAL A 112 -36.20 -13.94 13.41
N PRO A 113 -37.32 -14.67 13.34
CA PRO A 113 -37.58 -15.58 12.24
C PRO A 113 -38.20 -14.80 11.08
N TYR A 114 -37.36 -14.23 10.20
CA TYR A 114 -37.80 -13.80 8.87
C TYR A 114 -37.28 -14.79 7.82
N LYS A 115 -38.10 -15.12 6.83
CA LYS A 115 -37.95 -16.26 5.88
C LYS A 115 -36.56 -16.40 5.22
N TYR A 116 -35.80 -15.30 5.09
CA TYR A 116 -34.42 -15.27 4.58
C TYR A 116 -33.42 -14.52 5.48
N PHE A 117 -33.89 -13.95 6.60
CA PHE A 117 -33.07 -13.17 7.52
C PHE A 117 -33.26 -13.71 8.93
N THR A 118 -32.40 -14.63 9.31
CA THR A 118 -32.35 -15.19 10.65
C THR A 118 -31.19 -14.57 11.41
N VAL A 119 -31.50 -13.89 12.51
CA VAL A 119 -30.49 -13.37 13.44
C VAL A 119 -30.32 -14.39 14.56
N THR A 120 -29.11 -14.95 14.61
CA THR A 120 -28.70 -16.02 15.53
C THR A 120 -27.47 -15.54 16.31
N PRO A 121 -27.30 -15.88 17.60
CA PRO A 121 -26.12 -15.48 18.36
C PRO A 121 -24.80 -15.85 17.67
N SER A 122 -24.71 -17.05 17.08
CA SER A 122 -23.55 -17.46 16.26
C SER A 122 -23.24 -16.51 15.10
N LYS A 123 -24.26 -16.00 14.39
CA LYS A 123 -24.07 -15.05 13.28
C LYS A 123 -23.60 -13.69 13.76
N LEU A 124 -24.13 -13.24 14.91
CA LEU A 124 -23.70 -12.00 15.54
C LEU A 124 -22.24 -12.10 16.01
N MET A 125 -21.87 -13.20 16.65
CA MET A 125 -20.49 -13.47 17.06
C MET A 125 -19.54 -13.54 15.86
N LEU A 126 -19.98 -14.14 14.75
CA LEU A 126 -19.20 -14.19 13.52
C LEU A 126 -19.00 -12.79 12.92
N CYS A 127 -20.05 -11.98 12.79
CA CYS A 127 -19.93 -10.59 12.31
C CYS A 127 -19.08 -9.72 13.25
N LEU A 128 -19.20 -9.90 14.58
CA LEU A 128 -18.36 -9.20 15.53
C LEU A 128 -16.89 -9.60 15.40
N THR A 129 -16.62 -10.89 15.22
CA THR A 129 -15.26 -11.40 15.01
C THR A 129 -14.66 -10.87 13.70
N THR A 130 -15.45 -10.84 12.62
CA THR A 130 -14.99 -10.30 11.34
C THR A 130 -14.74 -8.79 11.42
N LEU A 131 -15.59 -8.03 12.10
CA LEU A 131 -15.33 -6.60 12.34
C LEU A 131 -14.02 -6.39 13.09
N ILE A 132 -13.85 -7.04 14.25
CA ILE A 132 -12.68 -6.82 15.10
C ILE A 132 -11.39 -7.25 14.38
N HIS A 133 -11.38 -8.37 13.67
CA HIS A 133 -10.16 -8.85 13.03
C HIS A 133 -9.72 -7.99 11.84
N THR A 134 -10.64 -7.38 11.11
CA THR A 134 -10.33 -6.58 9.92
C THR A 134 -9.79 -5.24 10.36
N GLU A 135 -10.33 -4.73 11.46
CA GLU A 135 -9.93 -3.48 12.09
C GLU A 135 -8.52 -3.60 12.69
N ALA A 136 -8.22 -4.75 13.31
CA ALA A 136 -6.89 -5.06 13.80
C ALA A 136 -5.86 -5.16 12.65
N ALA A 137 -6.20 -5.87 11.57
CA ALA A 137 -5.34 -6.01 10.40
C ALA A 137 -5.12 -4.66 9.67
N LEU A 138 -6.19 -3.86 9.53
CA LEU A 138 -6.15 -2.54 8.92
C LEU A 138 -5.27 -1.58 9.72
N THR A 139 -5.45 -1.54 11.05
CA THR A 139 -4.63 -0.73 11.95
C THR A 139 -3.15 -1.07 11.82
N CYS A 140 -2.83 -2.37 11.70
CA CYS A 140 -1.47 -2.85 11.50
C CYS A 140 -0.87 -2.34 10.18
N ILE A 141 -1.57 -2.51 9.05
CA ILE A 141 -1.13 -2.05 7.73
C ILE A 141 -0.93 -0.54 7.72
N VAL A 142 -1.93 0.23 8.15
CA VAL A 142 -1.87 1.70 8.10
C VAL A 142 -0.74 2.24 8.96
N SER A 143 -0.51 1.66 10.14
CA SER A 143 0.59 2.03 11.01
C SER A 143 1.94 1.70 10.36
N PHE A 144 2.07 0.51 9.78
CA PHE A 144 3.29 0.08 9.09
C PHE A 144 3.62 0.97 7.88
N THR A 145 2.65 1.27 7.02
CA THR A 145 2.81 2.19 5.88
C THR A 145 3.20 3.59 6.32
N TYR A 146 2.74 4.05 7.48
CA TYR A 146 3.10 5.36 8.01
C TYR A 146 4.52 5.43 8.56
N THR A 147 5.02 4.35 9.16
CA THR A 147 6.34 4.31 9.81
C THR A 147 7.49 3.86 8.93
N THR A 148 7.17 3.29 7.76
CA THR A 148 8.15 2.61 6.91
C THR A 148 8.26 3.34 5.57
N PRO A 149 9.33 4.13 5.36
CA PRO A 149 9.60 4.73 4.06
C PRO A 149 9.91 3.67 3.01
N GLU A 150 9.77 4.01 1.73
CA GLU A 150 9.98 3.07 0.62
C GLU A 150 11.38 2.45 0.61
N TYR A 151 12.41 3.22 0.99
CA TYR A 151 13.77 2.70 1.06
C TYR A 151 13.95 1.66 2.18
N ASP A 152 13.31 1.85 3.34
CA ASP A 152 13.30 0.86 4.44
C ASP A 152 12.61 -0.43 3.99
N ILE A 153 11.61 -0.32 3.10
CA ILE A 153 10.91 -1.49 2.55
C ILE A 153 11.87 -2.36 1.74
N VAL A 154 12.70 -1.75 0.91
CA VAL A 154 13.70 -2.46 0.11
C VAL A 154 14.74 -3.12 0.97
N ASP A 155 15.28 -2.41 1.97
CA ASP A 155 16.30 -2.96 2.87
C ASP A 155 15.73 -4.14 3.68
N GLY A 156 14.51 -3.98 4.20
CA GLY A 156 13.78 -5.05 4.88
C GLY A 156 13.56 -6.29 4.00
N LEU A 157 13.11 -6.09 2.76
CA LEU A 157 12.91 -7.17 1.79
C LEU A 157 14.22 -7.87 1.44
N SER A 158 15.31 -7.11 1.28
CA SER A 158 16.64 -7.62 0.94
C SER A 158 17.16 -8.58 2.00
N VAL A 159 16.95 -8.27 3.28
CA VAL A 159 17.32 -9.19 4.38
C VAL A 159 16.41 -10.41 4.43
N LEU A 160 15.10 -10.25 4.21
CA LEU A 160 14.14 -11.35 4.19
C LEU A 160 14.39 -12.35 3.06
N LEU A 161 14.95 -11.91 1.94
CA LEU A 161 15.30 -12.77 0.81
C LEU A 161 16.60 -13.56 1.01
N LYS A 162 17.51 -13.14 1.89
CA LYS A 162 18.78 -13.85 2.19
C LYS A 162 18.62 -15.34 2.51
N PRO A 163 17.70 -15.80 3.39
CA PRO A 163 17.53 -17.23 3.67
C PRO A 163 17.11 -18.04 2.43
N LEU A 164 16.46 -17.41 1.45
CA LEU A 164 16.07 -18.05 0.19
C LEU A 164 17.29 -18.42 -0.68
N ALA A 165 18.47 -17.85 -0.40
CA ALA A 165 19.72 -18.24 -1.05
C ALA A 165 20.08 -19.71 -0.79
N LEU A 166 19.62 -20.28 0.33
CA LEU A 166 19.79 -21.70 0.64
C LEU A 166 19.07 -22.62 -0.37
N LEU A 167 17.99 -22.12 -1.00
CA LEU A 167 17.22 -22.81 -2.03
C LEU A 167 17.82 -22.64 -3.44
N ARG A 168 19.10 -22.24 -3.55
CA ARG A 168 19.82 -21.97 -4.82
C ARG A 168 19.20 -20.86 -5.68
N VAL A 169 18.39 -19.99 -5.10
CA VAL A 169 17.88 -18.80 -5.78
C VAL A 169 18.99 -17.73 -5.82
N PRO A 170 19.23 -17.04 -6.96
CA PRO A 170 20.26 -16.01 -7.10
C PRO A 170 19.89 -14.69 -6.40
N VAL A 171 19.75 -14.72 -5.07
CA VAL A 171 19.27 -13.60 -4.25
C VAL A 171 20.14 -12.35 -4.38
N ARG A 172 21.46 -12.50 -4.50
CA ARG A 172 22.41 -11.37 -4.61
C ARG A 172 22.06 -10.45 -5.78
N TYR A 173 21.81 -11.02 -6.95
CA TYR A 173 21.49 -10.24 -8.15
C TYR A 173 20.10 -9.60 -8.05
N THR A 174 19.13 -10.31 -7.48
CA THR A 174 17.78 -9.78 -7.24
C THR A 174 17.81 -8.54 -6.35
N ILE A 175 18.58 -8.57 -5.25
CA ILE A 175 18.70 -7.42 -4.33
C ILE A 175 19.25 -6.19 -5.06
N VAL A 176 20.36 -6.35 -5.80
CA VAL A 176 20.99 -5.25 -6.55
C VAL A 176 20.02 -4.64 -7.56
N ILE A 177 19.27 -5.46 -8.29
CA ILE A 177 18.29 -4.98 -9.28
C ILE A 177 17.17 -4.19 -8.58
N VAL A 178 16.65 -4.67 -7.45
CA VAL A 178 15.59 -3.98 -6.71
C VAL A 178 16.08 -2.65 -6.14
N GLU A 179 17.29 -2.59 -5.56
CA GLU A 179 17.88 -1.33 -5.07
C GLU A 179 18.02 -0.28 -6.19
N ILE A 180 18.46 -0.71 -7.37
CA ILE A 180 18.55 0.17 -8.55
C ILE A 180 17.17 0.67 -8.96
N ILE A 181 16.16 -0.22 -9.02
CA ILE A 181 14.79 0.13 -9.39
C ILE A 181 14.24 1.22 -8.47
N PHE A 182 14.33 1.03 -7.15
CA PHE A 182 13.79 1.99 -6.19
C PHE A 182 14.49 3.34 -6.26
N ARG A 183 15.79 3.38 -6.56
CA ARG A 183 16.50 4.64 -6.83
C ARG A 183 16.11 5.28 -8.16
N PHE A 184 15.72 4.49 -9.16
CA PHE A 184 15.27 4.98 -10.46
C PHE A 184 13.84 5.54 -10.43
N ILE A 185 12.96 5.06 -9.55
CA ILE A 185 11.57 5.53 -9.51
C ILE A 185 11.47 7.05 -9.29
N PRO A 186 12.11 7.67 -8.27
CA PRO A 186 12.06 9.12 -8.09
C PRO A 186 12.60 9.88 -9.30
N LEU A 187 13.71 9.40 -9.86
CA LEU A 187 14.34 9.98 -11.04
C LEU A 187 13.42 9.95 -12.28
N LEU A 188 12.68 8.86 -12.47
CA LEU A 188 11.70 8.73 -13.56
C LEU A 188 10.48 9.62 -13.34
N LEU A 189 10.06 9.84 -12.08
CA LEU A 189 8.97 10.76 -11.75
C LEU A 189 9.34 12.21 -12.05
N ASP A 190 10.57 12.63 -11.72
CA ASP A 190 11.07 13.97 -12.03
C ASP A 190 11.15 14.21 -13.54
N GLU A 191 11.63 13.21 -14.28
CA GLU A 191 11.72 13.24 -15.74
C GLU A 191 10.32 13.33 -16.38
N ALA A 192 9.39 12.47 -15.93
CA ALA A 192 8.02 12.50 -16.37
C ALA A 192 7.40 13.89 -16.12
N ALA A 193 7.61 14.47 -14.94
CA ALA A 193 7.13 15.81 -14.61
C ALA A 193 7.72 16.89 -15.54
N SER A 194 9.00 16.79 -15.90
CA SER A 194 9.64 17.68 -16.87
C SER A 194 9.03 17.57 -18.28
N ILE A 195 8.81 16.34 -18.74
CA ILE A 195 8.17 16.05 -20.04
C ILE A 195 6.75 16.62 -20.05
N ILE A 196 5.97 16.40 -18.98
CA ILE A 196 4.60 16.91 -18.87
C ILE A 196 4.57 18.43 -18.91
N LYS A 197 5.46 19.12 -18.19
CA LYS A 197 5.58 20.59 -18.26
C LYS A 197 5.85 21.06 -19.68
N THR A 198 6.77 20.40 -20.38
CA THR A 198 7.10 20.72 -21.78
C THR A 198 5.90 20.51 -22.71
N GLN A 199 5.19 19.40 -22.57
CA GLN A 199 4.01 19.09 -23.40
C GLN A 199 2.82 20.02 -23.09
N LEU A 200 2.71 20.54 -21.87
CA LEU A 200 1.73 21.56 -21.50
C LEU A 200 2.00 22.90 -22.17
N ILE A 201 3.26 23.35 -22.20
CA ILE A 201 3.67 24.57 -22.93
C ILE A 201 3.38 24.42 -24.43
N ARG A 202 3.65 23.23 -25.00
CA ARG A 202 3.37 22.90 -26.41
C ARG A 202 1.87 22.72 -26.71
N GLY A 203 0.99 22.83 -25.72
CA GLY A 203 -0.46 22.71 -25.89
C GLY A 203 -0.98 21.30 -26.19
N GLY A 204 -0.14 20.27 -26.07
CA GLY A 204 -0.47 18.89 -26.46
C GLY A 204 -1.50 18.21 -25.54
N LEU A 205 -1.51 18.54 -24.25
CA LEU A 205 -2.44 17.95 -23.26
C LEU A 205 -3.82 18.61 -23.25
N GLY A 206 -3.96 19.85 -23.74
CA GLY A 206 -5.15 20.68 -23.51
C GLY A 206 -6.36 20.38 -24.41
N LYS A 207 -6.19 19.58 -25.47
CA LYS A 207 -7.19 19.48 -26.56
C LYS A 207 -7.88 18.11 -26.70
N ALA A 208 -7.56 17.14 -25.85
CA ALA A 208 -8.10 15.78 -25.97
C ALA A 208 -9.53 15.64 -25.40
N LYS A 209 -10.52 15.42 -26.27
CA LYS A 209 -11.89 15.02 -25.89
C LYS A 209 -12.11 13.52 -26.14
N GLY A 210 -12.86 12.86 -25.26
CA GLY A 210 -13.19 11.43 -25.34
C GLY A 210 -12.08 10.48 -24.82
N ALA A 211 -12.43 9.20 -24.63
CA ALA A 211 -11.51 8.18 -24.11
C ALA A 211 -10.33 7.90 -25.08
N GLY A 212 -10.62 7.80 -26.39
CA GLY A 212 -9.58 7.59 -27.42
C GLY A 212 -8.65 8.79 -27.62
N GLY A 213 -9.17 10.02 -27.51
CA GLY A 213 -8.35 11.24 -27.60
C GLY A 213 -7.36 11.37 -26.43
N ARG A 214 -7.74 10.92 -25.23
CA ARG A 214 -6.86 10.89 -24.06
C ARG A 214 -5.68 9.93 -24.23
N ILE A 215 -5.91 8.75 -24.79
CA ILE A 215 -4.84 7.77 -25.06
C ILE A 215 -3.84 8.35 -26.06
N LYS A 216 -4.32 8.93 -27.17
CA LYS A 216 -3.44 9.57 -28.16
C LYS A 216 -2.66 10.76 -27.58
N ALA A 217 -3.25 11.51 -26.65
CA ALA A 217 -2.58 12.61 -25.97
C ALA A 217 -1.50 12.16 -24.96
N MET A 218 -1.49 10.88 -24.56
CA MET A 218 -0.45 10.32 -23.68
C MET A 218 0.78 9.83 -24.46
N LEU A 219 0.64 9.48 -25.74
CA LEU A 219 1.77 9.01 -26.57
C LEU A 219 2.99 9.95 -26.57
N PRO A 220 2.83 11.29 -26.70
CA PRO A 220 3.96 12.23 -26.65
C PRO A 220 4.70 12.29 -25.30
N LEU A 221 4.15 11.66 -24.26
CA LEU A 221 4.74 11.57 -22.92
C LEU A 221 5.47 10.24 -22.75
N PHE A 222 4.85 9.15 -23.19
CA PHE A 222 5.41 7.81 -23.08
C PHE A 222 6.65 7.61 -23.96
N VAL A 223 6.63 8.07 -25.21
CA VAL A 223 7.74 7.84 -26.15
C VAL A 223 9.06 8.45 -25.65
N PRO A 224 9.13 9.74 -25.23
CA PRO A 224 10.37 10.29 -24.69
C PRO A 224 10.84 9.58 -23.43
N LEU A 225 9.92 9.24 -22.52
CA LEU A 225 10.25 8.57 -21.25
C LEU A 225 10.87 7.19 -21.49
N ILE A 226 10.35 6.41 -22.45
CA ILE A 226 10.90 5.10 -22.81
C ILE A 226 12.29 5.24 -23.41
N ILE A 227 12.47 6.13 -24.38
CA ILE A 227 13.78 6.35 -25.03
C ILE A 227 14.84 6.73 -23.98
N GLN A 228 14.49 7.59 -23.04
CA GLN A 228 15.39 8.03 -21.99
C GLN A 228 15.69 6.94 -20.96
N THR A 229 14.70 6.10 -20.66
CA THR A 229 14.89 4.92 -19.80
C THR A 229 15.84 3.91 -20.43
N ILE A 230 15.71 3.65 -21.74
CA ILE A 230 16.60 2.75 -22.49
C ILE A 230 18.04 3.28 -22.47
N LYS A 231 18.25 4.56 -22.82
CA LYS A 231 19.59 5.18 -22.78
C LYS A 231 20.24 5.10 -21.41
N ARG A 232 19.45 5.27 -20.36
CA ARG A 232 19.93 5.15 -18.97
C ARG A 232 20.27 3.70 -18.62
N SER A 233 19.48 2.73 -19.08
CA SER A 233 19.80 1.31 -18.87
C SER A 233 21.08 0.89 -19.59
N GLU A 234 21.32 1.39 -20.80
CA GLU A 234 22.56 1.14 -21.55
C GLU A 234 23.77 1.72 -20.79
N ALA A 235 23.70 3.00 -20.41
CA ALA A 235 24.77 3.64 -19.64
C ALA A 235 25.04 2.96 -18.29
N LEU A 236 23.98 2.44 -17.64
CA LEU A 236 24.12 1.68 -16.40
C LEU A 236 24.77 0.31 -16.64
N ALA A 237 24.40 -0.39 -17.72
CA ALA A 237 24.99 -1.67 -18.08
C ALA A 237 26.49 -1.53 -18.42
N ASP A 238 26.87 -0.49 -19.17
CA ASP A 238 28.26 -0.18 -19.47
C ASP A 238 29.05 0.09 -18.18
N ALA A 239 28.51 0.93 -17.28
CA ALA A 239 29.16 1.24 -16.01
C ALA A 239 29.29 0.02 -15.07
N LEU A 240 28.32 -0.90 -15.09
CA LEU A 240 28.39 -2.16 -14.33
C LEU A 240 29.47 -3.09 -14.89
N THR A 241 29.60 -3.14 -16.22
CA THR A 241 30.62 -3.95 -16.92
C THR A 241 32.03 -3.43 -16.62
N GLU A 242 32.25 -2.11 -16.66
CA GLU A 242 33.53 -1.48 -16.31
C GLU A 242 33.93 -1.71 -14.85
N ARG A 243 32.96 -1.80 -13.94
CA ARG A 243 33.18 -2.09 -12.52
C ARG A 243 33.34 -3.58 -12.20
N CYS A 244 33.45 -4.44 -13.21
CA CYS A 244 33.55 -5.89 -13.08
C CYS A 244 32.39 -6.53 -12.29
N PHE A 245 31.17 -5.98 -12.38
CA PHE A 245 29.98 -6.69 -11.92
C PHE A 245 29.61 -7.75 -12.97
N SER A 246 30.29 -8.90 -12.90
CA SER A 246 30.01 -10.13 -13.64
C SER A 246 29.22 -11.13 -12.81
#